data_AF-A0A085ADK4-F1
#
_entry.id   AF-A0A085ADK4-F1
#
_cell.length_a   1.000
_cell.length_b   1.000
_cell.length_c   1.000
_cell.angle_alpha   90.00
_cell.angle_beta   90.00
_cell.angle_gamma   90.00
#
_symmetry.space_group_name_H-M   'P 1'
#
loop_
_entity.id
_entity.type
_entity.pdbx_description
1 polymer ?
#
loop_
_entity_poly.entity_id
_entity_poly.type
_entity_poly.pdbx_seq_one_letter_code
_entity_poly.pdbx_strand_id
1 'polypeptide(L)' 'MSNEDRFFAELHPEVVSVIGSAVMQLLVEEQEISRESIIEMIQVLWQEDSADLAVELAIDVLSLPKE' A
#
# COMPACT_ATOMS: atom_id res chain seq x y z
N MET A 1 -4.26 20.06 13.20
CA MET A 1 -4.14 18.80 12.44
C MET A 1 -2.94 19.00 11.55
N SER A 2 -1.94 18.13 11.66
CA SER A 2 -0.78 18.19 10.77
C SER A 2 -1.24 17.87 9.35
N ASN A 3 -0.48 18.26 8.32
CA ASN A 3 -0.81 17.89 6.95
C ASN A 3 -0.84 16.36 6.75
N GLU A 4 -0.10 15.60 7.56
CA GLU A 4 -0.13 14.13 7.58
C GLU A 4 -1.51 13.61 8.00
N ASP A 5 -2.12 14.18 9.05
CA ASP A 5 -3.47 13.78 9.49
C ASP A 5 -4.52 13.99 8.39
N ARG A 6 -4.34 15.02 7.55
CA ARG A 6 -5.18 15.27 6.37
C ARG A 6 -4.90 14.29 5.25
N PHE A 7 -3.63 13.98 5.00
CA PHE A 7 -3.23 12.99 4.00
C PHE A 7 -3.82 11.62 4.32
N PHE A 8 -3.72 11.15 5.57
CA PHE A 8 -4.34 9.89 5.99
C PHE A 8 -5.88 9.94 6.01
N ALA A 9 -6.49 11.11 6.26
CA ALA A 9 -7.94 11.30 6.16
C ALA A 9 -8.44 11.42 4.71
N GLU A 10 -7.57 11.77 3.76
CA GLU A 10 -7.84 11.85 2.31
C GLU A 10 -7.39 10.60 1.55
N LEU A 11 -6.66 9.67 2.18
CA LEU A 11 -6.34 8.37 1.57
C LEU A 11 -7.65 7.68 1.16
N HIS A 12 -7.82 7.49 -0.15
CA HIS A 12 -8.99 6.83 -0.72
C HIS A 12 -9.16 5.47 0.00
N PRO A 13 -10.35 5.11 0.51
CA PRO A 13 -10.56 3.86 1.26
C PRO A 13 -10.02 2.62 0.54
N GLU A 14 -10.01 2.64 -0.79
CA GLU A 14 -9.46 1.60 -1.65
C GLU A 14 -7.93 1.48 -1.53
N VAL A 15 -7.19 2.59 -1.47
CA VAL A 15 -5.72 2.60 -1.28
C VAL A 15 -5.34 1.98 0.05
N VAL A 16 -6.06 2.35 1.12
CA VAL A 16 -5.86 1.75 2.45
C VAL A 16 -6.16 0.26 2.43
N SER A 17 -7.20 -0.16 1.71
CA SER A 17 -7.55 -1.58 1.55
C SER A 17 -6.46 -2.37 0.83
N VAL A 18 -5.88 -1.83 -0.25
CA VAL A 18 -4.76 -2.47 -0.97
C VAL A 18 -3.57 -2.68 -0.04
N ILE A 19 -3.11 -1.62 0.63
CA ILE A 19 -1.97 -1.69 1.56
C ILE A 19 -2.27 -2.65 2.71
N GLY A 20 -3.46 -2.54 3.31
CA GLY A 20 -3.88 -3.39 4.42
C GLY A 20 -3.90 -4.86 4.04
N SER A 21 -4.36 -5.20 2.84
CA SER A 21 -4.38 -6.59 2.36
C SER A 21 -2.99 -7.16 2.16
N ALA A 22 -2.07 -6.38 1.57
CA ALA A 22 -0.68 -6.78 1.40
C ALA A 22 0.01 -7.01 2.76
N VAL A 23 -0.20 -6.12 3.73
CA VAL A 23 0.32 -6.30 5.10
C VAL A 23 -0.26 -7.54 5.76
N MET A 24 -1.57 -7.78 5.63
CA MET A 24 -2.20 -8.98 6.17
C MET A 24 -1.63 -10.26 5.56
N GLN A 25 -1.34 -10.26 4.25
CA GLN A 25 -0.73 -11.41 3.59
C GLN A 25 0.70 -11.67 4.10
N LEU A 26 1.53 -10.63 4.21
CA LEU A 26 2.87 -10.74 4.77
C LEU A 26 2.86 -11.30 6.21
N LEU A 27 1.91 -10.85 7.04
CA LEU A 27 1.73 -11.37 8.40
C LEU A 27 1.36 -12.85 8.43
N VAL A 28 0.45 -13.28 7.55
CA VAL A 28 0.04 -14.69 7.44
C VAL A 28 1.20 -15.58 6.99
N GLU A 29 2.07 -15.06 6.13
CA GLU A 29 3.26 -15.75 5.64
C GLU A 29 4.49 -15.61 6.57
N GLU A 30 4.35 -14.92 7.71
CA GLU A 30 5.44 -14.64 8.65
C GLU A 30 6.65 -13.95 8.00
N GLN A 31 6.40 -13.15 6.95
CA GLN A 31 7.43 -12.39 6.24
C GLN A 31 7.73 -11.05 6.92
N GLU A 32 8.92 -10.51 6.66
CA GLU A 32 9.30 -9.18 7.14
C GLU A 32 8.41 -8.10 6.53
N ILE A 33 7.93 -7.17 7.36
CA ILE A 33 7.15 -6.01 6.91
C ILE A 33 8.09 -4.82 6.74
N SER A 34 8.35 -4.46 5.49
CA SER A 34 9.05 -3.26 5.07
C SER A 34 8.25 -2.55 3.97
N ARG A 35 8.65 -1.34 3.57
CA ARG A 35 7.96 -0.66 2.44
C ARG A 35 8.12 -1.48 1.16
N GLU A 36 9.32 -2.00 0.97
CA GLU A 36 9.71 -2.82 -0.16
C GLU A 36 8.90 -4.11 -0.21
N SER A 37 8.79 -4.85 0.91
CA SER A 37 8.02 -6.10 0.93
C SER A 37 6.52 -5.88 0.74
N ILE A 38 5.98 -4.75 1.23
CA ILE A 38 4.58 -4.38 0.98
C ILE A 38 4.37 -4.08 -0.51
N ILE A 39 5.26 -3.31 -1.15
CA ILE A 39 5.16 -3.00 -2.59
C ILE A 39 5.20 -4.29 -3.42
N GLU A 40 6.16 -5.18 -3.13
CA GLU A 40 6.28 -6.47 -3.81
C GLU A 40 5.02 -7.33 -3.62
N MET A 41 4.48 -7.38 -2.39
CA MET A 41 3.26 -8.14 -2.12
C MET A 41 2.03 -7.56 -2.84
N ILE A 42 1.92 -6.23 -2.94
CA ILE A 42 0.86 -5.59 -3.74
C ILE A 42 0.94 -6.05 -5.20
N GLN A 43 2.15 -6.08 -5.79
CA GLN A 43 2.34 -6.53 -7.18
C GLN A 43 2.02 -8.02 -7.37
N VAL A 44 2.27 -8.87 -6.36
CA VAL A 44 1.90 -10.29 -6.38
C VAL A 44 0.38 -10.47 -6.33
N LEU A 45 -0.30 -9.71 -5.46
CA LEU A 45 -1.74 -9.82 -5.24
C LEU A 45 -2.57 -9.22 -6.39
N TRP A 46 -2.09 -8.15 -7.03
CA TRP A 46 -2.73 -7.47 -8.15
C TRP A 46 -1.83 -7.55 -9.38
N GLN A 47 -2.00 -8.60 -10.19
CA GLN A 47 -1.31 -8.77 -11.48
C GLN A 47 -1.81 -7.71 -12.50
N GLU A 48 -0.94 -7.31 -13.45
CA GLU A 48 -1.07 -6.13 -14.34
C GLU A 48 -2.42 -5.94 -15.07
N ASP A 49 -3.23 -6.99 -15.27
CA ASP A 49 -4.55 -6.90 -15.92
C ASP A 49 -5.67 -6.33 -15.02
N SER A 50 -5.41 -6.10 -13.73
CA SER A 50 -6.31 -5.42 -12.80
C SER A 50 -5.68 -4.15 -12.23
N ALA A 51 -5.02 -3.35 -13.07
CA ALA A 51 -4.46 -2.04 -12.71
C ALA A 51 -5.57 -1.06 -12.32
N ASP A 52 -6.05 -1.20 -11.10
CA ASP A 52 -6.94 -0.27 -10.44
C ASP A 52 -6.10 0.93 -9.98
N LEU A 53 -6.61 2.14 -10.18
CA LEU A 53 -5.95 3.39 -9.75
C LEU A 53 -5.54 3.33 -8.27
N ALA A 54 -6.29 2.61 -7.44
CA ALA A 54 -5.96 2.41 -6.03
C ALA A 54 -4.64 1.62 -5.81
N VAL A 55 -4.32 0.66 -6.69
CA VAL A 55 -3.09 -0.15 -6.63
C VAL A 55 -1.88 0.71 -6.99
N GLU A 56 -1.98 1.48 -8.08
CA GLU A 56 -0.92 2.40 -8.50
C GLU A 56 -0.63 3.44 -7.41
N LEU A 57 -1.68 4.07 -6.88
CA LEU A 57 -1.54 5.04 -5.80
C LEU A 57 -0.95 4.43 -4.52
N ALA A 58 -1.31 3.19 -4.18
CA ALA A 58 -0.72 2.52 -3.02
C ALA A 58 0.80 2.33 -3.16
N ILE A 59 1.26 1.94 -4.35
CA ILE A 59 2.69 1.80 -4.66
C ILE A 59 3.39 3.16 -4.61
N ASP A 60 2.79 4.19 -5.21
CA ASP A 60 3.35 5.55 -5.21
C ASP A 60 3.53 6.09 -3.79
N VAL A 61 2.50 5.95 -2.94
CA VAL A 61 2.55 6.38 -1.54
C VAL A 61 3.68 5.68 -0.77
N LEU A 62 3.88 4.39 -0.97
CA LEU A 62 4.94 3.63 -0.31
C LEU A 62 6.34 3.97 -0.84
N SER A 63 6.43 4.40 -2.11
CA SER A 63 7.67 4.76 -2.79
C SER A 63 8.16 6.18 -2.45
N LEU A 64 7.32 7.03 -1.87
CA LEU A 64 7.72 8.37 -1.46
C LEU A 64 8.83 8.32 -0.39
N PRO A 65 9.93 9.09 -0.55
CA PRO A 65 10.97 9.17 0.47
C PRO A 65 10.39 9.72 1.78
N LYS A 66 10.93 9.25 2.92
CA LYS A 66 10.66 9.92 4.20
C LYS A 66 11.29 11.30 4.14
N GLU A 67 10.50 12.36 4.38
CA GLU A 67 11.02 13.71 4.63
C GLU A 67 12.02 13.72 5.81
#